data_AF-A0A1K1M4Z0-F1
#
_entry.id   AF-A0A1K1M4Z0-F1
#
_cell.length_a   1.000
_cell.length_b   1.000
_cell.length_c   1.000
_cell.angle_alpha   90.00
_cell.angle_beta   90.00
_cell.angle_gamma   90.00
#
_symmetry.space_group_name_H-M   'P 1'
#
loop_
_entity.id
_entity.type
_entity.pdbx_description
1 polymer ?
#
loop_
_entity_poly.entity_id
_entity_poly.type
_entity_poly.pdbx_seq_one_letter_code
_entity_poly.pdbx_strand_id
1 'polypeptide(L)'
;MTNLTTHDRIPVTLLTGFLGSGKTTLLRELLADTRMARTAVIINEIGEVGLDHLLVGTLDDDAVLLKSGCVCCTMKSEFGDTLKSLFNRRESGVLPNFNRVIVETTGLADPVPLVKLLLGDEGLVSRFRLQAVVTTVDCQIGALEHRPRVERDRQIGIADHLVLTKTDLVSTDTLVGITKKLRELYPDKPITNGRVQQDIFSLLLEKPTAAIGKRDASKA
;
A
#
# COMPACT_ATOMS: atom_id res chain seq x y z
N MET A 1 0.70 -27.74 16.19
CA MET A 1 1.06 -26.55 15.38
C MET A 1 0.29 -26.65 14.08
N THR A 2 -0.88 -26.03 14.00
CA THR A 2 -1.73 -26.04 12.81
C THR A 2 -1.07 -25.17 11.74
N ASN A 3 -0.68 -25.77 10.63
CA ASN A 3 -0.25 -25.04 9.44
C ASN A 3 -1.44 -24.20 8.95
N LEU A 4 -1.41 -22.88 9.18
CA LEU A 4 -2.34 -21.95 8.55
C LEU A 4 -2.18 -22.09 7.04
N THR A 5 -3.29 -22.32 6.34
CA THR A 5 -3.29 -22.26 4.88
C THR A 5 -3.03 -20.81 4.45
N THR A 6 -2.61 -20.57 3.21
CA THR A 6 -2.41 -19.19 2.71
C THR A 6 -3.67 -18.32 2.84
N HIS A 7 -4.84 -18.94 2.98
CA HIS A 7 -6.14 -18.30 3.19
C HIS A 7 -6.38 -17.80 4.61
N ASP A 8 -5.62 -18.27 5.60
CA ASP A 8 -5.80 -17.90 7.02
C ASP A 8 -4.93 -16.70 7.41
N ARG A 9 -3.97 -16.30 6.56
CA ARG A 9 -3.09 -15.15 6.78
C ARG A 9 -3.76 -13.84 6.38
N ILE A 10 -3.59 -12.81 7.20
CA ILE A 10 -4.15 -11.48 6.99
C ILE A 10 -3.44 -10.83 5.79
N PRO A 11 -4.15 -10.45 4.72
CA PRO A 11 -3.56 -9.71 3.61
C PRO A 11 -3.07 -8.33 4.03
N VAL A 12 -1.90 -7.97 3.52
CA VAL A 12 -1.29 -6.65 3.64
C VAL A 12 -1.17 -6.06 2.25
N THR A 13 -1.74 -4.89 2.02
CA THR A 13 -1.50 -4.09 0.81
C THR A 13 -0.61 -2.90 1.16
N LEU A 14 0.48 -2.73 0.41
CA LEU A 14 1.29 -1.53 0.47
C LEU A 14 0.74 -0.49 -0.52
N LEU A 15 0.39 0.68 -0.03
CA LEU A 15 0.06 1.85 -0.82
C LEU A 15 1.26 2.80 -0.82
N THR A 16 1.92 2.92 -1.97
CA THR A 16 3.16 3.68 -2.14
C THR A 16 3.09 4.62 -3.34
N GLY A 17 4.17 5.32 -3.64
CA GLY A 17 4.27 6.35 -4.68
C GLY A 17 4.81 7.66 -4.16
N PHE A 18 5.34 8.48 -5.06
CA PHE A 18 6.12 9.68 -4.72
C PHE A 18 5.38 10.68 -3.82
N LEU A 19 6.13 11.56 -3.13
CA LEU A 19 5.53 12.59 -2.29
C LEU A 19 4.57 13.46 -3.12
N GLY A 20 3.38 13.72 -2.58
CA GLY A 20 2.34 14.50 -3.25
C GLY A 20 1.52 13.74 -4.31
N SER A 21 1.80 12.45 -4.56
CA SER A 21 1.09 11.65 -5.58
C SER A 21 -0.35 11.26 -5.22
N GLY A 22 -0.89 11.71 -4.08
CA GLY A 22 -2.30 11.48 -3.73
C GLY A 22 -2.59 10.17 -3.00
N LYS A 23 -1.58 9.47 -2.45
CA LYS A 23 -1.76 8.26 -1.60
C LYS A 23 -2.81 8.44 -0.52
N THR A 24 -2.65 9.44 0.35
CA THR A 24 -3.57 9.68 1.48
C THR A 24 -4.98 10.00 1.00
N THR A 25 -5.12 10.77 -0.09
CA THR A 25 -6.43 11.06 -0.71
C THR A 25 -7.08 9.79 -1.23
N LEU A 26 -6.33 8.97 -1.97
CA LEU A 26 -6.80 7.67 -2.45
C LEU A 26 -7.24 6.75 -1.29
N LEU A 27 -6.43 6.68 -0.24
CA LEU A 27 -6.74 5.87 0.94
C LEU A 27 -8.03 6.33 1.63
N ARG A 28 -8.20 7.65 1.80
CA ARG A 28 -9.43 8.24 2.36
C ARG A 28 -10.65 7.88 1.53
N GLU A 29 -10.56 8.03 0.21
CA GLU A 29 -11.65 7.73 -0.71
C GLU A 29 -12.00 6.23 -0.70
N LEU A 30 -11.00 5.34 -0.64
CA LEU A 30 -11.22 3.89 -0.52
C LEU A 30 -11.95 3.54 0.79
N LEU A 31 -11.49 4.08 1.91
CA LEU A 31 -12.05 3.76 3.23
C LEU A 31 -13.47 4.31 3.46
N ALA A 32 -13.94 5.21 2.61
CA ALA A 32 -15.34 5.67 2.63
C ALA A 32 -16.33 4.61 2.12
N ASP A 33 -15.85 3.58 1.41
CA ASP A 33 -16.67 2.50 0.89
C ASP A 33 -16.88 1.40 1.95
N THR A 34 -18.12 0.96 2.16
CA THR A 34 -18.47 -0.05 3.17
C THR A 34 -17.81 -1.40 2.92
N ARG A 35 -17.40 -1.71 1.68
CA ARG A 35 -16.62 -2.92 1.37
C ARG A 35 -15.25 -2.93 2.05
N MET A 36 -14.75 -1.76 2.45
CA MET A 36 -13.50 -1.60 3.18
C MET A 36 -13.68 -1.68 4.70
N ALA A 37 -14.87 -2.05 5.20
CA ALA A 37 -15.06 -2.38 6.60
C ALA A 37 -14.04 -3.44 7.06
N ARG A 38 -13.67 -3.38 8.34
CA ARG A 38 -12.71 -4.32 8.97
C ARG A 38 -11.31 -4.25 8.34
N THR A 39 -10.88 -3.05 7.97
CA THR A 39 -9.52 -2.72 7.53
C THR A 39 -8.73 -2.11 8.67
N ALA A 40 -7.55 -2.65 8.96
CA ALA A 40 -6.56 -1.95 9.77
C ALA A 40 -5.66 -1.10 8.85
N VAL A 41 -5.35 0.13 9.27
CA VAL A 41 -4.55 1.05 8.48
C VAL A 41 -3.32 1.47 9.27
N ILE A 42 -2.15 1.41 8.61
CA ILE A 42 -0.87 1.90 9.13
C ILE A 42 -0.39 3.01 8.20
N ILE A 43 -0.12 4.20 8.75
CA ILE A 43 0.49 5.31 8.01
C ILE A 43 1.91 5.47 8.54
N ASN A 44 2.91 5.27 7.68
CA ASN A 44 4.32 5.31 8.07
C ASN A 44 4.98 6.60 7.53
N GLU A 45 5.13 7.64 8.38
CA GLU A 45 5.83 8.90 8.06
C GLU A 45 7.27 8.98 8.61
N ILE A 46 8.21 9.55 7.83
CA ILE A 46 9.60 9.78 8.24
C ILE A 46 9.69 11.20 8.84
N GLY A 47 9.98 11.30 10.14
CA GLY A 47 10.72 12.44 10.69
C GLY A 47 10.00 13.74 11.04
N GLU A 48 8.82 13.71 11.69
CA GLU A 48 8.46 14.79 12.63
C GLU A 48 7.32 14.40 13.58
N VAL A 49 7.28 15.11 14.71
CA VAL A 49 6.34 15.01 15.83
C VAL A 49 4.92 15.32 15.35
N GLY A 50 3.94 14.66 15.98
CA GLY A 50 2.60 14.48 15.41
C GLY A 50 1.77 15.74 15.18
N LEU A 51 0.79 15.58 14.29
CA LEU A 51 -0.50 16.26 14.23
C LEU A 51 -1.44 15.22 13.60
N ASP A 52 -2.32 14.62 14.39
CA ASP A 52 -3.72 15.01 14.47
C ASP A 52 -4.42 15.04 13.09
N HIS A 53 -5.55 14.31 13.05
CA HIS A 53 -6.65 14.37 12.08
C HIS A 53 -6.79 13.22 11.05
N LEU A 54 -7.78 12.37 11.35
CA LEU A 54 -8.66 11.63 10.43
C LEU A 54 -8.02 10.59 9.50
N LEU A 55 -8.35 9.30 9.68
CA LEU A 55 -9.66 8.78 9.29
C LEU A 55 -10.38 8.00 10.40
N VAL A 56 -11.17 8.73 11.18
CA VAL A 56 -12.46 8.21 11.62
C VAL A 56 -13.36 8.33 10.40
N GLY A 57 -13.63 7.20 9.74
CA GLY A 57 -14.86 7.08 8.98
C GLY A 57 -15.96 6.92 10.01
N THR A 58 -16.82 7.93 10.14
CA THR A 58 -18.13 7.76 10.76
C THR A 58 -18.95 6.83 9.88
N LEU A 59 -18.76 5.53 10.05
CA LEU A 59 -19.65 4.45 9.65
C LEU A 59 -19.39 3.35 10.67
N ASP A 60 -20.19 3.35 11.74
CA ASP A 60 -20.35 2.30 12.76
C ASP A 60 -19.13 1.37 13.02
N ASP A 61 -18.43 1.64 14.13
CA ASP A 61 -17.65 0.70 14.97
C ASP A 61 -16.47 -0.15 14.43
N ASP A 62 -15.99 -0.09 13.18
CA ASP A 62 -15.08 -1.15 12.68
C ASP A 62 -13.67 -0.80 12.15
N ALA A 63 -13.13 0.40 12.41
CA ALA A 63 -11.76 0.77 11.98
C ALA A 63 -10.83 1.11 13.16
N VAL A 64 -9.71 0.37 13.26
CA VAL A 64 -8.67 0.62 14.26
C VAL A 64 -7.44 1.25 13.62
N LEU A 65 -7.06 2.42 14.13
CA LEU A 65 -5.84 3.13 13.78
C LEU A 65 -4.75 2.90 14.84
N LEU A 66 -3.56 2.46 14.44
CA LEU A 66 -2.40 2.31 15.33
C LEU A 66 -1.26 3.26 14.97
N LYS A 67 -0.78 4.02 15.95
CA LYS A 67 0.44 4.83 15.86
C LYS A 67 1.68 3.93 15.95
N SER A 68 2.68 4.20 15.11
CA SER A 68 4.07 3.75 15.34
C SER A 68 4.91 4.98 15.67
N GLY A 69 5.85 4.85 16.61
CA GLY A 69 6.75 5.92 17.01
C GLY A 69 7.77 6.25 15.92
N CYS A 70 8.71 7.15 16.23
CA CYS A 70 9.86 7.44 15.38
C CYS A 70 11.12 6.81 15.98
N VAL A 71 11.88 6.01 15.22
CA VAL A 71 13.32 5.86 15.44
C VAL A 71 14.12 5.83 14.12
N CYS A 72 14.91 6.88 13.93
CA CYS A 72 16.01 6.97 12.97
C CYS A 72 16.94 5.75 13.10
N CYS A 73 17.19 5.05 11.97
CA CYS A 73 18.02 3.84 11.79
C CYS A 73 17.38 2.45 12.06
N THR A 74 16.07 2.33 12.35
CA THR A 74 15.40 1.04 12.69
C THR A 74 14.09 0.76 11.94
N MET A 75 13.95 1.31 10.72
CA MET A 75 12.72 1.22 9.90
C MET A 75 12.15 -0.20 9.70
N LYS A 76 13.00 -1.23 9.58
CA LYS A 76 12.55 -2.62 9.39
C LYS A 76 12.04 -3.25 10.68
N SER A 77 12.76 -3.05 11.79
CA SER A 77 12.34 -3.61 13.09
C SER A 77 11.06 -2.93 13.57
N GLU A 78 10.97 -1.60 13.46
CA GLU A 78 9.80 -0.85 13.91
C GLU A 78 8.53 -1.22 13.14
N PHE A 79 8.59 -1.32 11.81
CA PHE A 79 7.42 -1.76 11.02
C PHE A 79 7.00 -3.20 11.34
N GLY A 80 7.98 -4.12 11.46
CA GLY A 80 7.71 -5.50 11.81
C GLY A 80 7.08 -5.63 13.19
N ASP A 81 7.56 -4.87 14.17
CA ASP A 81 7.05 -4.83 15.53
C ASP A 81 5.65 -4.22 15.58
N THR A 82 5.36 -3.18 14.79
CA THR A 82 4.02 -2.64 14.62
C THR A 82 3.03 -3.68 14.11
N LEU A 83 3.39 -4.45 13.07
CA LEU A 83 2.52 -5.51 12.55
C LEU A 83 2.31 -6.63 13.57
N LYS A 84 3.36 -7.05 14.28
CA LYS A 84 3.27 -8.05 15.35
C LYS A 84 2.38 -7.56 16.49
N SER A 85 2.51 -6.31 16.90
CA SER A 85 1.67 -5.67 17.92
C SER A 85 0.21 -5.57 17.48
N LEU A 86 -0.04 -5.13 16.23
CA LEU A 86 -1.36 -5.05 15.64
C LEU A 86 -2.06 -6.42 15.65
N PHE A 87 -1.35 -7.49 15.27
CA PHE A 87 -1.86 -8.85 15.33
C PHE A 87 -2.19 -9.27 16.77
N ASN A 88 -1.26 -9.11 17.70
CA ASN A 88 -1.45 -9.54 19.08
C ASN A 88 -2.63 -8.84 19.75
N ARG A 89 -2.83 -7.55 19.48
CA ARG A 89 -3.96 -6.77 20.02
C ARG A 89 -5.30 -7.16 19.42
N ARG A 90 -5.33 -7.63 18.16
CA ARG A 90 -6.52 -8.26 17.57
C ARG A 90 -6.84 -9.58 18.25
N GLU A 91 -5.85 -10.46 18.39
CA GLU A 91 -6.04 -11.78 19.00
C GLU A 91 -6.45 -11.70 20.48
N SER A 92 -5.98 -10.68 21.20
CA SER A 92 -6.37 -10.46 22.60
C SER A 92 -7.72 -9.76 22.77
N GLY A 93 -8.40 -9.41 21.67
CA GLY A 93 -9.68 -8.69 21.71
C GLY A 93 -9.58 -7.21 22.11
N VAL A 94 -8.36 -6.67 22.26
CA VAL A 94 -8.13 -5.23 22.49
C VAL A 94 -8.56 -4.41 21.27
N LEU A 95 -8.48 -4.99 20.08
CA LEU A 95 -8.91 -4.38 18.84
C LEU A 95 -10.03 -5.23 18.20
N PRO A 96 -11.03 -4.58 17.57
CA PRO A 96 -11.93 -5.25 16.65
C PRO A 96 -11.22 -6.14 15.64
N ASN A 97 -11.89 -7.23 15.27
CA ASN A 97 -11.35 -8.16 14.28
C ASN A 97 -11.33 -7.53 12.88
N PHE A 98 -10.15 -7.17 12.39
CA PHE A 98 -9.93 -6.83 10.98
C PHE A 98 -9.59 -8.08 10.14
N ASN A 99 -9.87 -8.02 8.84
CA ASN A 99 -9.57 -9.08 7.88
C ASN A 99 -8.50 -8.68 6.86
N ARG A 100 -7.97 -7.45 6.96
CA ARG A 100 -6.96 -6.89 6.05
C ARG A 100 -6.18 -5.75 6.70
N VAL A 101 -4.99 -5.48 6.17
CA VAL A 101 -4.15 -4.34 6.54
C VAL A 101 -3.79 -3.55 5.28
N ILE A 102 -3.90 -2.23 5.35
CA ILE A 102 -3.32 -1.32 4.36
C ILE A 102 -2.21 -0.52 5.03
N VAL A 103 -1.07 -0.44 4.37
CA VAL A 103 0.08 0.32 4.81
C VAL A 103 0.35 1.43 3.80
N GLU A 104 0.14 2.68 4.20
CA GLU A 104 0.59 3.83 3.45
C GLU A 104 2.05 4.14 3.81
N THR A 105 2.94 4.15 2.81
CA THR A 105 4.34 4.56 2.99
C THR A 105 4.47 6.06 2.76
N THR A 106 5.48 6.73 3.33
CA THR A 106 5.83 8.07 2.83
C THR A 106 6.13 8.04 1.35
N GLY A 107 5.98 9.19 0.71
CA GLY A 107 6.41 9.34 -0.68
C GLY A 107 7.92 9.45 -0.88
N LEU A 108 8.70 9.41 0.19
CA LEU A 108 10.17 9.37 0.19
C LEU A 108 10.71 7.97 0.52
N ALA A 109 9.89 7.10 1.09
CA ALA A 109 10.30 5.76 1.49
C ALA A 109 10.52 4.88 0.27
N ASP A 110 11.60 4.11 0.31
CA ASP A 110 11.82 2.98 -0.57
C ASP A 110 10.88 1.83 -0.14
N PRO A 111 9.93 1.38 -0.99
CA PRO A 111 9.01 0.29 -0.62
C PRO A 111 9.69 -1.08 -0.62
N VAL A 112 10.84 -1.24 -1.28
CA VAL A 112 11.54 -2.52 -1.43
C VAL A 112 11.90 -3.17 -0.07
N PRO A 113 12.51 -2.45 0.90
CA PRO A 113 12.74 -2.99 2.24
C PRO A 113 11.51 -3.54 2.94
N LEU A 114 10.34 -2.90 2.79
CA LEU A 114 9.08 -3.34 3.40
C LEU A 114 8.55 -4.61 2.72
N VAL A 115 8.63 -4.67 1.39
CA VAL A 115 8.29 -5.88 0.63
C VAL A 115 9.16 -7.06 1.07
N LYS A 116 10.49 -6.87 1.15
CA LYS A 116 11.43 -7.92 1.59
C LYS A 116 11.11 -8.40 3.01
N LEU A 117 10.77 -7.48 3.90
CA LEU A 117 10.40 -7.81 5.28
C LEU A 117 9.11 -8.66 5.34
N LEU A 118 8.07 -8.25 4.60
CA LEU A 118 6.78 -8.98 4.53
C LEU A 118 6.89 -10.36 3.86
N LEU A 119 7.90 -10.57 3.02
CA LEU A 119 8.14 -11.84 2.35
C LEU A 119 9.12 -12.76 3.10
N GLY A 120 9.95 -12.21 4.00
CA GLY A 120 11.08 -12.93 4.59
C GLY A 120 11.08 -13.07 6.12
N ASP A 121 10.39 -12.23 6.89
CA ASP A 121 10.33 -12.37 8.36
C ASP A 121 9.35 -13.48 8.75
N GLU A 122 9.85 -14.55 9.37
CA GLU A 122 9.04 -15.72 9.76
C GLU A 122 7.89 -15.37 10.72
N GLY A 123 8.10 -14.40 11.60
CA GLY A 123 7.09 -13.90 12.53
C GLY A 123 5.94 -13.19 11.79
N LEU A 124 6.23 -12.51 10.68
CA LEU A 124 5.24 -11.87 9.83
C LEU A 124 4.61 -12.87 8.85
N VAL A 125 5.39 -13.66 8.13
CA VAL A 125 4.93 -14.57 7.07
C VAL A 125 3.99 -15.65 7.61
N SER A 126 4.08 -15.99 8.90
CA SER A 126 3.14 -16.91 9.56
C SER A 126 1.75 -16.31 9.83
N ARG A 127 1.60 -14.98 9.82
CA ARG A 127 0.38 -14.25 10.22
C ARG A 127 -0.18 -13.37 9.11
N PHE A 128 0.69 -12.84 8.27
CA PHE A 128 0.41 -11.90 7.22
C PHE A 128 0.85 -12.44 5.87
N ARG A 129 0.21 -11.95 4.80
CA ARG A 129 0.64 -12.20 3.41
C ARG A 129 0.64 -10.87 2.65
N LEU A 130 1.73 -10.55 1.96
CA LEU A 130 1.75 -9.40 1.07
C LEU A 130 0.81 -9.67 -0.11
N GLN A 131 -0.32 -8.97 -0.13
CA GLN A 131 -1.34 -9.07 -1.16
C GLN A 131 -0.93 -8.28 -2.40
N ALA A 132 -0.69 -6.98 -2.27
CA ALA A 132 -0.37 -6.13 -3.40
C ALA A 132 0.52 -4.95 -2.99
N VAL A 133 1.24 -4.41 -3.96
CA VAL A 133 1.90 -3.11 -3.93
C VAL A 133 1.21 -2.23 -4.97
N VAL A 134 0.45 -1.26 -4.47
CA VAL A 134 -0.26 -0.27 -5.27
C VAL A 134 0.56 1.00 -5.26
N THR A 135 0.96 1.48 -6.44
CA THR A 135 1.75 2.70 -6.57
C THR A 135 0.91 3.80 -7.21
N THR A 136 0.70 4.90 -6.49
CA THR A 136 0.06 6.10 -7.04
C THR A 136 1.03 6.90 -7.90
N VAL A 137 0.53 7.38 -9.02
CA VAL A 137 1.29 8.09 -10.03
C VAL A 137 0.60 9.42 -10.33
N ASP A 138 1.25 10.52 -9.95
CA ASP A 138 0.77 11.88 -10.18
C ASP A 138 0.81 12.24 -11.68
N CYS A 139 -0.36 12.52 -12.27
CA CYS A 139 -0.42 12.94 -13.67
C CYS A 139 -0.04 14.41 -13.88
N GLN A 140 -0.20 15.27 -12.88
CA GLN A 140 0.05 16.71 -12.99
C GLN A 140 1.54 17.03 -13.01
N ILE A 141 2.35 16.33 -12.21
CA ILE A 141 3.78 16.60 -12.05
C ILE A 141 4.62 15.87 -13.12
N GLY A 142 4.00 15.16 -14.07
CA GLY A 142 4.72 14.33 -15.02
C GLY A 142 5.44 13.21 -14.28
N ALA A 143 4.72 12.13 -14.01
CA ALA A 143 5.09 10.91 -13.27
C ALA A 143 6.57 10.46 -13.30
N LEU A 144 7.29 10.75 -14.38
CA LEU A 144 8.55 10.13 -14.74
C LEU A 144 9.69 11.12 -15.01
N GLU A 145 9.40 12.38 -15.32
CA GLU A 145 10.39 13.30 -15.92
C GLU A 145 11.28 13.96 -14.87
N HIS A 146 10.72 14.26 -13.69
CA HIS A 146 11.44 14.93 -12.61
C HIS A 146 11.98 13.98 -11.53
N ARG A 147 11.94 12.67 -11.76
CA ARG A 147 12.33 11.67 -10.76
C ARG A 147 13.55 10.88 -11.23
N PRO A 148 14.60 10.74 -10.39
CA PRO A 148 15.73 9.87 -10.65
C PRO A 148 15.28 8.46 -11.08
N ARG A 149 15.91 7.91 -12.11
CA ARG A 149 15.56 6.59 -12.67
C ARG A 149 15.55 5.50 -11.59
N VAL A 150 16.54 5.49 -10.71
CA VAL A 150 16.67 4.49 -9.64
C VAL A 150 15.47 4.51 -8.69
N GLU A 151 15.02 5.70 -8.29
CA GLU A 151 13.88 5.85 -7.38
C GLU A 151 12.57 5.47 -8.06
N ARG A 152 12.42 5.82 -9.34
CA ARG A 152 11.28 5.38 -10.15
C ARG A 152 11.21 3.87 -10.26
N ASP A 153 12.33 3.22 -10.56
CA ASP A 153 12.36 1.77 -10.69
C ASP A 153 12.10 1.08 -9.34
N ARG A 154 12.50 1.68 -8.23
CA ARG A 154 12.18 1.15 -6.89
C ARG A 154 10.72 1.33 -6.48
N GLN A 155 10.08 2.46 -6.79
CA GLN A 155 8.68 2.70 -6.41
C GLN A 155 7.66 2.15 -7.42
N ILE A 156 7.90 2.36 -8.71
CA ILE A 156 7.02 1.91 -9.79
C ILE A 156 7.36 0.47 -10.16
N GLY A 157 8.64 0.12 -10.26
CA GLY A 157 9.08 -1.21 -10.71
C GLY A 157 8.68 -2.36 -9.78
N ILE A 158 8.44 -2.12 -8.49
CA ILE A 158 7.93 -3.14 -7.56
C ILE A 158 6.38 -3.24 -7.52
N ALA A 159 5.67 -2.27 -8.12
CA ALA A 159 4.21 -2.22 -8.10
C ALA A 159 3.57 -3.42 -8.81
N ASP A 160 2.54 -4.00 -8.22
CA ASP A 160 1.64 -4.91 -8.93
C ASP A 160 0.58 -4.14 -9.71
N HIS A 161 0.29 -2.89 -9.31
CA HIS A 161 -0.73 -2.06 -9.94
C HIS A 161 -0.38 -0.57 -9.84
N LEU A 162 -0.60 0.17 -10.93
CA LEU A 162 -0.42 1.62 -10.96
C LEU A 162 -1.77 2.33 -10.94
N VAL A 163 -1.90 3.32 -10.07
CA VAL A 163 -3.11 4.18 -10.00
C VAL A 163 -2.73 5.58 -10.41
N LEU A 164 -3.29 6.04 -11.53
CA LEU A 164 -3.10 7.41 -12.01
C LEU A 164 -3.97 8.36 -11.17
N THR A 165 -3.33 9.32 -10.51
CA THR A 165 -4.01 10.31 -9.67
C THR A 165 -3.94 11.70 -10.31
N LYS A 166 -4.80 12.61 -9.83
CA LYS A 166 -4.92 13.99 -10.35
C LYS A 166 -5.19 14.05 -11.85
N THR A 167 -5.89 13.05 -12.37
CA THR A 167 -6.26 12.94 -13.79
C THR A 167 -7.26 14.03 -14.17
N ASP A 168 -7.98 14.56 -13.19
CA ASP A 168 -8.84 15.74 -13.27
C ASP A 168 -8.10 17.06 -13.51
N LEU A 169 -6.78 17.10 -13.29
CA LEU A 169 -5.96 18.32 -13.39
C LEU A 169 -5.13 18.39 -14.68
N VAL A 170 -5.30 17.44 -15.61
CA VAL A 170 -4.53 17.36 -16.85
C VAL A 170 -5.43 17.19 -18.07
N SER A 171 -4.93 17.58 -19.25
CA SER A 171 -5.66 17.34 -20.50
C SER A 171 -5.68 15.85 -20.85
N THR A 172 -6.63 15.46 -21.69
CA THR A 172 -6.71 14.09 -22.23
C THR A 172 -5.42 13.69 -22.96
N ASP A 173 -4.81 14.60 -23.72
CA ASP A 173 -3.56 14.33 -24.45
C ASP A 173 -2.39 14.06 -23.49
N THR A 174 -2.27 14.84 -22.41
CA THR A 174 -1.27 14.60 -21.36
C THR A 174 -1.47 13.24 -20.71
N LEU A 175 -2.71 12.89 -20.38
CA LEU A 175 -3.04 11.61 -19.76
C LEU A 175 -2.72 10.42 -20.66
N VAL A 176 -3.03 10.53 -21.96
CA VAL A 176 -2.68 9.52 -22.97
C VAL A 176 -1.16 9.37 -23.08
N GLY A 177 -0.42 10.49 -23.10
CA GLY A 177 1.04 10.52 -23.16
C GLY A 177 1.69 9.81 -21.96
N ILE A 178 1.25 10.15 -20.74
CA ILE A 178 1.75 9.52 -19.50
C ILE A 178 1.43 8.03 -19.48
N THR A 179 0.21 7.66 -19.83
CA THR A 179 -0.22 6.25 -19.86
C THR A 179 0.60 5.44 -20.86
N LYS A 180 0.83 5.98 -22.06
CA LYS A 180 1.69 5.37 -23.07
C LYS A 180 3.11 5.18 -22.54
N LYS A 181 3.67 6.21 -21.90
CA LYS A 181 5.03 6.16 -21.36
C LYS A 181 5.19 5.12 -20.26
N LEU A 182 4.21 5.00 -19.37
CA LEU A 182 4.20 3.98 -18.31
C LEU A 182 4.12 2.57 -18.90
N ARG A 183 3.31 2.35 -19.94
CA ARG A 183 3.24 1.06 -20.64
C ARG A 183 4.52 0.71 -21.39
N GLU A 184 5.21 1.69 -21.97
CA GLU A 184 6.51 1.47 -22.62
C GLU A 184 7.59 1.03 -21.62
N LEU A 185 7.59 1.63 -20.42
CA LEU A 185 8.61 1.39 -19.40
C LEU A 185 8.30 0.19 -18.50
N TYR A 186 7.02 -0.06 -18.25
CA TYR A 186 6.52 -1.08 -17.33
C TYR A 186 5.35 -1.85 -17.97
N PRO A 187 5.59 -2.60 -19.06
CA PRO A 187 4.54 -3.22 -19.88
C PRO A 187 3.67 -4.23 -19.11
N ASP A 188 4.22 -4.88 -18.08
CA ASP A 188 3.55 -5.93 -17.33
C ASP A 188 2.68 -5.39 -16.17
N LYS A 189 2.61 -4.07 -15.98
CA LYS A 189 1.87 -3.45 -14.86
C LYS A 189 0.50 -2.98 -15.32
N PRO A 190 -0.59 -3.54 -14.76
CA PRO A 190 -1.92 -2.96 -14.88
C PRO A 190 -1.94 -1.49 -14.43
N ILE A 191 -2.74 -0.68 -15.13
CA ILE A 191 -2.88 0.76 -14.88
C ILE A 191 -4.36 1.11 -14.79
N THR A 192 -4.78 1.72 -13.68
CA THR A 192 -6.12 2.28 -13.51
C THR A 192 -6.07 3.80 -13.59
N ASN A 193 -7.05 4.39 -14.29
CA ASN A 193 -7.15 5.82 -14.49
C ASN A 193 -8.09 6.47 -13.45
N GLY A 194 -7.58 7.36 -12.62
CA GLY A 194 -8.39 8.08 -11.65
C GLY A 194 -8.53 7.33 -10.34
N ARG A 195 -9.25 7.95 -9.41
CA ARG A 195 -9.03 7.71 -7.99
C ARG A 195 -9.68 6.42 -7.48
N VAL A 196 -10.89 6.06 -7.93
CA VAL A 196 -11.55 4.83 -7.47
C VAL A 196 -12.26 4.17 -8.64
N GLN A 197 -11.77 2.99 -9.03
CA GLN A 197 -12.44 2.10 -9.98
C GLN A 197 -12.63 0.71 -9.37
N GLN A 198 -13.54 -0.09 -9.94
CA GLN A 198 -13.78 -1.46 -9.50
C GLN A 198 -12.49 -2.30 -9.47
N ASP A 199 -11.53 -2.00 -10.36
CA ASP A 199 -10.24 -2.68 -10.44
C ASP A 199 -9.38 -2.53 -9.18
N ILE A 200 -9.44 -1.37 -8.50
CA ILE A 200 -8.69 -1.18 -7.25
C ILE A 200 -9.37 -1.98 -6.13
N PHE A 201 -10.71 -2.00 -6.11
CA PHE A 201 -11.44 -2.81 -5.14
C PHE A 201 -11.23 -4.30 -5.36
N SER A 202 -11.23 -4.82 -6.60
CA SER A 202 -10.92 -6.24 -6.82
C SER A 202 -9.52 -6.59 -6.32
N LEU A 203 -8.53 -5.72 -6.58
CA LEU A 203 -7.16 -5.90 -6.09
C LEU A 203 -7.08 -5.89 -4.56
N LEU A 204 -7.86 -5.05 -3.88
CA LEU A 204 -7.84 -4.93 -2.42
C LEU A 204 -8.73 -5.97 -1.73
N LEU A 205 -9.88 -6.30 -2.29
CA LEU A 205 -10.95 -7.12 -1.70
C LEU A 205 -10.79 -8.60 -1.99
N GLU A 206 -10.29 -8.99 -3.16
CA GLU A 206 -10.21 -10.39 -3.56
C GLU A 206 -9.00 -11.11 -2.94
N LYS A 207 -9.16 -12.42 -2.70
CA LYS A 207 -8.05 -13.30 -2.39
C LYS A 207 -7.29 -13.55 -3.69
N PRO A 208 -5.99 -13.23 -3.81
CA PRO A 208 -5.24 -13.58 -4.99
C PRO A 208 -5.19 -15.11 -5.12
N THR A 209 -5.94 -15.65 -6.07
CA THR A 209 -5.76 -17.00 -6.61
C THR A 209 -4.47 -17.00 -7.41
N ALA A 210 -3.44 -17.66 -6.85
CA ALA A 210 -2.28 -18.29 -7.51
C ALA A 210 -1.47 -17.56 -8.62
N ALA A 211 -1.80 -16.35 -9.03
CA ALA A 211 -1.27 -15.71 -10.24
C ALA A 211 -0.66 -14.31 -10.01
N ILE A 212 -0.26 -13.98 -8.79
CA ILE A 212 0.74 -12.92 -8.62
C ILE A 212 2.06 -13.57 -9.00
N GLY A 213 2.55 -13.26 -10.21
CA GLY A 213 3.81 -13.78 -10.73
C GLY A 213 4.87 -13.77 -9.64
N LYS A 214 5.59 -14.89 -9.48
CA LYS A 214 6.63 -15.06 -8.45
C LYS A 214 7.45 -13.77 -8.37
N ARG A 215 7.23 -12.96 -7.32
CA ARG A 215 8.06 -11.77 -7.07
C ARG A 215 9.45 -12.31 -6.81
N ASP A 216 10.33 -12.16 -7.80
CA ASP A 216 11.70 -12.60 -7.67
C ASP A 216 12.38 -11.69 -6.65
N ALA A 217 12.64 -12.22 -5.46
CA ALA A 217 13.29 -11.48 -4.37
C ALA A 217 14.69 -10.98 -4.75
N SER A 218 15.26 -11.48 -5.87
CA SER A 218 16.53 -11.01 -6.45
C SER A 218 16.42 -9.76 -7.33
N LYS A 219 15.20 -9.37 -7.74
CA LYS A 219 14.91 -8.14 -8.50
C LYS A 219 14.35 -6.99 -7.66
N ALA A 220 14.10 -7.25 -6.37
CA ALA A 220 13.88 -6.23 -5.35
C ALA A 220 15.21 -5.92 -4.66
#